data_AF-X0XMX3-F1
#
_entry.id   AF-X0XMX3-F1
#
_cell.length_a   1.000
_cell.length_b   1.000
_cell.length_c   1.000
_cell.angle_alpha   90.00
_cell.angle_beta   90.00
_cell.angle_gamma   90.00
#
_symmetry.space_group_name_H-M   'P 1'
#
loop_
_entity.id
_entity.type
_entity.pdbx_description
1 polymer ?
#
loop_
_entity_poly.entity_id
_entity_poly.type
_entity_poly.pdbx_seq_one_letter_code
_entity_poly.pdbx_strand_id
1 'polypeptide(L)'
;FGVGELRFPAPRRHEVGPSDFKIVTYVHEGQPVLLATVTAPPELRPGDEVTIGARITTLVCREKCIQETQSLSLRLPVVGDASAVKPANAELFERARRRIPAADGRGRFVTVTAAPSVESVTIGSVFEVAVTVAIKPGHHVQSHRPYIPGLIPTEVIPERTGGVTLGKPVYPKPREKMDPKLKMKLSEFHGQPVIRIPAKVGDDATGTSLKLAGVLTAQACADQTSRCYPPETKGE
;
A
#
# COMPACT_ATOMS: atom_id res chain seq x y z
N PHE A 1 22.18 15.94 -3.88
CA PHE A 1 21.10 15.08 -4.41
C PHE A 1 20.00 14.98 -3.38
N GLY A 2 18.74 15.15 -3.81
CA GLY A 2 17.57 14.86 -2.98
C GLY A 2 17.03 13.47 -3.33
N VAL A 3 16.66 12.69 -2.32
CA VAL A 3 15.99 11.39 -2.51
C VAL A 3 14.61 11.50 -1.87
N GLY A 4 13.57 11.28 -2.69
CA GLY A 4 12.19 11.26 -2.21
C GLY A 4 11.86 10.00 -1.42
N GLU A 5 10.63 9.93 -0.92
CA GLU A 5 10.12 8.76 -0.20
C GLU A 5 10.24 7.47 -1.04
N LEU A 6 10.58 6.37 -0.37
CA LEU A 6 10.59 5.04 -0.97
C LEU A 6 9.16 4.59 -1.24
N ARG A 7 8.89 4.20 -2.49
CA ARG A 7 7.61 3.60 -2.88
C ARG A 7 7.76 2.09 -2.95
N PHE A 8 6.96 1.41 -2.16
CA PHE A 8 6.94 -0.04 -2.06
C PHE A 8 5.88 -0.65 -2.99
N PRO A 9 6.12 -1.85 -3.54
CA PRO A 9 5.05 -2.63 -4.14
C PRO A 9 4.02 -3.01 -3.06
N ALA A 10 2.80 -3.38 -3.46
CA ALA A 10 1.81 -3.89 -2.51
C ALA A 10 2.38 -5.12 -1.76
N PRO A 11 2.34 -5.17 -0.41
CA PRO A 11 2.78 -6.33 0.33
C PRO A 11 1.76 -7.47 0.22
N ARG A 12 2.19 -8.68 0.56
CA ARG A 12 1.31 -9.85 0.64
C ARG A 12 0.97 -10.15 2.08
N ARG A 13 -0.28 -10.50 2.32
CA ARG A 13 -0.79 -10.88 3.63
C ARG A 13 -0.44 -12.33 3.92
N HIS A 14 0.16 -12.57 5.08
CA HIS A 14 0.46 -13.90 5.61
C HIS A 14 -0.19 -14.06 6.98
N GLU A 15 -0.75 -15.23 7.23
CA GLU A 15 -1.19 -15.65 8.56
C GLU A 15 -0.22 -16.71 9.10
N VAL A 16 0.50 -16.36 10.15
CA VAL A 16 1.51 -17.24 10.76
C VAL A 16 1.08 -17.58 12.18
N GLY A 17 1.24 -18.85 12.58
CA GLY A 17 0.87 -19.34 13.92
C GLY A 17 -0.17 -20.47 13.89
N PRO A 18 -0.47 -21.07 15.04
CA PRO A 18 -1.46 -22.16 15.16
C PRO A 18 -2.90 -21.66 14.90
N SER A 19 -3.87 -22.58 14.81
CA SER A 19 -5.26 -22.26 14.45
C SER A 19 -5.99 -21.39 15.49
N ASP A 20 -5.58 -21.47 16.75
CA ASP A 20 -6.11 -20.72 17.90
C ASP A 20 -5.42 -19.36 18.09
N PHE A 21 -4.24 -19.15 17.50
CA PHE A 21 -3.53 -17.87 17.53
C PHE A 21 -2.81 -17.59 16.20
N LYS A 22 -3.44 -16.76 15.36
CA LYS A 22 -2.89 -16.31 14.08
C LYS A 22 -2.35 -14.89 14.20
N ILE A 23 -1.08 -14.71 13.85
CA ILE A 23 -0.48 -13.39 13.61
C ILE A 23 -0.67 -13.07 12.13
N VAL A 24 -1.31 -11.94 11.84
CA VAL A 24 -1.38 -11.38 10.49
C VAL A 24 -0.16 -10.51 10.27
N THR A 25 0.63 -10.80 9.23
CA THR A 25 1.81 -10.03 8.83
C THR A 25 1.77 -9.71 7.34
N TYR A 26 2.48 -8.66 6.94
CA TYR A 26 2.55 -8.20 5.55
C TYR A 26 4.00 -8.27 5.08
N VAL A 27 4.25 -9.10 4.07
CA VAL A 27 5.60 -9.42 3.61
C VAL A 27 5.73 -9.08 2.13
N HIS A 28 6.87 -8.50 1.76
CA HIS A 28 7.25 -8.38 0.37
C HIS A 28 7.96 -9.66 -0.08
N GLU A 29 7.31 -10.45 -0.93
CA GLU A 29 7.82 -11.74 -1.40
C GLU A 29 8.63 -11.64 -2.70
N GLY A 30 9.52 -12.61 -2.91
CA GLY A 30 10.28 -12.77 -4.14
C GLY A 30 11.34 -11.67 -4.33
N GLN A 31 11.20 -10.89 -5.39
CA GLN A 31 12.12 -9.81 -5.76
C GLN A 31 11.41 -8.45 -5.75
N PRO A 32 11.13 -7.87 -4.56
CA PRO A 32 10.51 -6.56 -4.49
C PRO A 32 11.47 -5.49 -5.00
N VAL A 33 10.94 -4.59 -5.84
CA VAL A 33 11.68 -3.44 -6.34
C VAL A 33 11.09 -2.19 -5.72
N LEU A 34 11.92 -1.46 -4.97
CA LEU A 34 11.55 -0.21 -4.31
C LEU A 34 11.97 0.95 -5.23
N LEU A 35 11.08 1.93 -5.40
CA LEU A 35 11.36 3.09 -6.25
C LEU A 35 11.42 4.37 -5.42
N ALA A 36 12.51 5.12 -5.53
CA ALA A 36 12.59 6.50 -5.07
C ALA A 36 12.75 7.44 -6.27
N THR A 37 12.22 8.66 -6.15
CA THR A 37 12.57 9.75 -7.07
C THR A 37 13.87 10.37 -6.60
N VAL A 38 14.88 10.44 -7.48
CA VAL A 38 16.16 11.09 -7.19
C VAL A 38 16.21 12.40 -7.97
N THR A 39 16.50 13.50 -7.27
CA THR A 39 16.63 14.84 -7.84
C THR A 39 18.09 15.25 -7.85
N ALA A 40 18.61 15.52 -9.04
CA ALA A 40 19.95 16.05 -9.24
C ALA A 40 20.07 17.49 -8.71
N PRO A 41 21.20 17.85 -8.06
CA PRO A 41 21.48 19.24 -7.74
C PRO A 41 21.82 20.04 -9.01
N PRO A 42 21.56 21.36 -9.06
CA PRO A 42 21.80 22.17 -10.25
C PRO A 42 23.28 22.34 -10.60
N GLU A 43 24.20 22.06 -9.67
CA GLU A 43 25.65 22.28 -9.84
C GLU A 43 26.41 21.11 -10.51
N LEU A 44 25.71 20.09 -11.03
CA LEU A 44 26.35 18.97 -11.73
C LEU A 44 27.04 19.43 -13.02
N ARG A 45 28.30 19.00 -13.22
CA ARG A 45 29.06 19.34 -14.42
C ARG A 45 29.26 18.11 -15.31
N PRO A 46 29.18 18.26 -16.64
CA PRO A 46 29.52 17.19 -17.57
C PRO A 46 30.94 16.66 -17.30
N GLY A 47 31.10 15.34 -17.30
CA GLY A 47 32.35 14.66 -16.96
C GLY A 47 32.49 14.29 -15.47
N ASP A 48 31.63 14.83 -14.59
CA ASP A 48 31.56 14.36 -13.21
C ASP A 48 31.09 12.90 -13.15
N GLU A 49 31.46 12.17 -12.09
CA GLU A 49 30.90 10.86 -11.77
C GLU A 49 30.16 10.92 -10.44
N VAL A 50 28.87 10.58 -10.49
CA VAL A 50 27.99 10.60 -9.32
C VAL A 50 27.96 9.21 -8.70
N THR A 51 28.17 9.14 -7.39
CA THR A 51 27.97 7.90 -6.62
C THR A 51 26.65 7.96 -5.85
N ILE A 52 25.77 6.98 -6.08
CA ILE A 52 24.53 6.79 -5.33
C ILE A 52 24.70 5.56 -4.44
N GLY A 53 24.73 5.78 -3.12
CA GLY A 53 24.78 4.72 -2.13
C GLY A 53 23.40 4.43 -1.51
N ALA A 54 23.19 3.18 -1.10
CA ALA A 54 22.07 2.81 -0.24
C ALA A 54 22.54 1.83 0.84
N ARG A 55 22.04 2.01 2.06
CA ARG A 55 22.12 1.02 3.14
C ARG A 55 20.72 0.47 3.36
N ILE A 56 20.59 -0.84 3.21
CA ILE A 56 19.31 -1.54 3.34
C ILE A 56 19.38 -2.40 4.59
N THR A 57 18.43 -2.21 5.49
CA THR A 57 18.21 -3.07 6.65
C THR A 57 16.85 -3.73 6.51
N THR A 58 16.79 -5.07 6.54
CA THR A 58 15.55 -5.83 6.37
C THR A 58 15.40 -6.86 7.47
N LEU A 59 14.17 -7.32 7.68
CA LEU A 59 13.87 -8.52 8.45
C LEU A 59 13.41 -9.61 7.48
N VAL A 60 14.22 -10.65 7.32
CA VAL A 60 13.87 -11.82 6.49
C VAL A 60 13.19 -12.84 7.39
N CYS A 61 11.91 -13.12 7.12
CA CYS A 61 11.07 -13.92 8.01
C CYS A 61 10.70 -15.28 7.40
N ARG A 62 10.85 -16.35 8.20
CA ARG A 62 10.22 -17.67 7.97
C ARG A 62 9.47 -18.09 9.23
N GLU A 63 10.10 -18.87 10.10
CA GLU A 63 9.59 -19.17 11.45
C GLU A 63 10.05 -18.12 12.47
N LYS A 64 11.24 -17.56 12.23
CA LYS A 64 11.82 -16.42 12.95
C LYS A 64 12.22 -15.35 11.93
N CYS A 65 12.30 -14.11 12.36
CA CYS A 65 12.79 -13.00 11.56
C CYS A 65 14.24 -12.70 11.90
N ILE A 66 15.10 -12.67 10.89
CA ILE A 66 16.53 -12.35 11.04
C ILE A 66 16.77 -10.99 10.41
N GLN A 67 17.44 -10.10 11.15
CA GLN A 67 17.81 -8.80 10.62
C GLN A 67 19.08 -8.92 9.80
N GLU A 68 19.02 -8.44 8.57
CA GLU A 68 20.18 -8.32 7.69
C GLU A 68 20.41 -6.87 7.32
N THR A 69 21.68 -6.50 7.12
CA THR A 69 22.05 -5.17 6.64
C THR A 69 23.06 -5.29 5.52
N GLN A 70 22.77 -4.63 4.39
CA GLN A 70 23.57 -4.66 3.18
C GLN A 70 23.80 -3.23 2.72
N SER A 71 24.96 -2.96 2.12
CA SER A 71 25.28 -1.65 1.52
C SER A 71 25.59 -1.85 0.04
N LEU A 72 25.05 -0.98 -0.80
CA LEU A 72 25.25 -0.99 -2.24
C LEU A 72 25.57 0.40 -2.73
N SER A 73 26.31 0.46 -3.84
CA SER A 73 26.77 1.70 -4.45
C SER A 73 26.70 1.57 -5.97
N LEU A 74 26.17 2.59 -6.61
CA LEU A 74 26.10 2.72 -8.07
C LEU A 74 26.86 3.96 -8.49
N ARG A 75 27.54 3.90 -9.64
CA ARG A 75 28.23 5.04 -10.24
C ARG A 75 27.53 5.42 -11.54
N LEU A 76 27.29 6.71 -11.72
CA LEU A 76 26.60 7.28 -12.87
C LEU A 76 27.43 8.42 -13.46
N PRO A 77 27.85 8.32 -14.73
CA PRO A 77 28.53 9.43 -15.38
C PRO A 77 27.56 10.57 -15.68
N VAL A 78 27.99 11.81 -15.44
CA VAL A 78 27.26 13.02 -15.82
C VAL A 78 27.63 13.39 -17.24
N VAL A 79 26.64 13.34 -18.14
CA VAL A 79 26.80 13.73 -19.54
C VAL A 79 26.19 15.11 -19.77
N GLY A 80 26.82 15.93 -20.62
CA GLY A 80 26.34 17.28 -20.94
C GLY A 80 25.23 17.31 -21.99
N ASP A 81 25.02 16.22 -22.72
CA ASP A 81 23.96 16.07 -23.69
C ASP A 81 22.82 15.23 -23.10
N ALA A 82 21.66 15.86 -22.91
CA ALA A 82 20.46 15.18 -22.40
C ALA A 82 19.99 14.04 -23.31
N SER A 83 20.25 14.09 -24.62
CA SER A 83 19.88 13.03 -25.57
C SER A 83 20.72 11.76 -25.39
N ALA A 84 21.89 11.87 -24.74
CA ALA A 84 22.73 10.74 -24.40
C ALA A 84 22.20 9.96 -23.17
N VAL A 85 21.26 10.54 -22.40
CA VAL A 85 20.64 9.87 -21.25
C VAL A 85 19.65 8.83 -21.75
N LYS A 86 20.04 7.55 -21.72
CA LYS A 86 19.22 6.41 -22.14
C LYS A 86 18.81 5.53 -20.95
N PRO A 87 17.60 4.96 -20.94
CA PRO A 87 17.21 4.00 -19.92
C PRO A 87 18.11 2.75 -19.93
N ALA A 88 18.87 2.52 -18.85
CA ALA A 88 19.73 1.33 -18.73
C ALA A 88 18.95 0.07 -18.33
N ASN A 89 17.81 0.21 -17.65
CA ASN A 89 17.03 -0.89 -17.07
C ASN A 89 15.51 -0.68 -17.28
N ALA A 90 15.09 -0.26 -18.47
CA ALA A 90 13.71 0.17 -18.75
C ALA A 90 12.67 -0.85 -18.25
N GLU A 91 12.81 -2.12 -18.60
CA GLU A 91 11.84 -3.14 -18.21
C GLU A 91 11.71 -3.35 -16.70
N LEU A 92 12.84 -3.30 -15.97
CA LEU A 92 12.84 -3.44 -14.51
C LEU A 92 12.01 -2.32 -13.86
N PHE A 93 12.23 -1.08 -14.28
CA PHE A 93 11.51 0.08 -13.75
C PHE A 93 10.04 0.07 -14.18
N GLU A 94 9.74 -0.35 -15.41
CA GLU A 94 8.35 -0.48 -15.87
C GLU A 94 7.58 -1.56 -15.09
N ARG A 95 8.18 -2.74 -14.87
CA ARG A 95 7.59 -3.78 -14.01
C ARG A 95 7.40 -3.29 -12.57
N ALA A 96 8.39 -2.58 -12.02
CA ALA A 96 8.31 -2.04 -10.67
C ALA A 96 7.17 -1.02 -10.52
N ARG A 97 7.04 -0.07 -11.46
CA ARG A 97 5.97 0.94 -11.46
C ARG A 97 4.59 0.31 -11.52
N ARG A 98 4.42 -0.78 -12.27
CA ARG A 98 3.14 -1.50 -12.37
C ARG A 98 2.71 -2.17 -11.05
N ARG A 99 3.67 -2.56 -10.20
CA ARG A 99 3.40 -3.19 -8.89
C ARG A 99 3.19 -2.20 -7.74
N ILE A 100 3.43 -0.92 -7.97
CA ILE A 100 3.17 0.13 -6.98
C ILE A 100 1.65 0.41 -6.96
N PRO A 101 1.02 0.49 -5.77
CA PRO A 101 -0.38 0.88 -5.65
C PRO A 101 -0.67 2.21 -6.35
N ALA A 102 -1.82 2.32 -7.01
CA ALA A 102 -2.22 3.55 -7.67
C ALA A 102 -2.37 4.69 -6.65
N ALA A 103 -1.66 5.80 -6.86
CA ALA A 103 -1.61 6.91 -5.91
C ALA A 103 -2.90 7.75 -5.88
N ASP A 104 -3.76 7.64 -6.89
CA ASP A 104 -4.99 8.42 -7.03
C ASP A 104 -6.23 7.69 -6.48
N GLY A 105 -6.04 6.50 -5.90
CA GLY A 105 -7.12 5.68 -5.34
C GLY A 105 -8.05 5.07 -6.40
N ARG A 106 -7.71 5.10 -7.69
CA ARG A 106 -8.59 4.58 -8.76
C ARG A 106 -8.17 3.18 -9.20
N GLY A 107 -8.99 2.18 -8.89
CA GLY A 107 -8.96 0.85 -9.48
C GLY A 107 -10.03 0.66 -10.56
N ARG A 108 -10.00 -0.49 -11.23
CA ARG A 108 -10.97 -0.88 -12.27
C ARG A 108 -12.38 -1.10 -11.71
N PHE A 109 -12.47 -1.66 -10.50
CA PHE A 109 -13.76 -1.98 -9.86
C PHE A 109 -13.99 -1.25 -8.54
N VAL A 110 -12.94 -0.72 -7.94
CA VAL A 110 -12.98 -0.05 -6.64
C VAL A 110 -12.29 1.31 -6.77
N THR A 111 -12.93 2.36 -6.28
CA THR A 111 -12.32 3.67 -6.10
C THR A 111 -12.25 3.99 -4.61
N VAL A 112 -11.12 4.48 -4.14
CA VAL A 112 -10.87 4.80 -2.74
C VAL A 112 -10.67 6.29 -2.60
N THR A 113 -11.36 6.87 -1.62
CA THR A 113 -11.15 8.26 -1.21
C THR A 113 -10.98 8.32 0.30
N ALA A 114 -10.24 9.32 0.78
CA ALA A 114 -10.02 9.54 2.20
C ALA A 114 -10.41 10.98 2.55
N ALA A 115 -11.04 11.16 3.70
CA ALA A 115 -11.36 12.47 4.25
C ALA A 115 -11.13 12.48 5.78
N PRO A 116 -10.51 13.53 6.34
CA PRO A 116 -10.45 13.70 7.78
C PRO A 116 -11.82 14.15 8.33
N SER A 117 -12.11 13.82 9.59
CA SER A 117 -13.29 14.29 10.30
C SER A 117 -13.20 15.75 10.78
N VAL A 118 -12.07 16.40 10.53
CA VAL A 118 -11.74 17.77 10.96
C VAL A 118 -11.00 18.50 9.84
N GLU A 119 -11.15 19.83 9.78
CA GLU A 119 -10.48 20.66 8.77
C GLU A 119 -9.03 21.00 9.16
N SER A 120 -8.74 21.05 10.46
CA SER A 120 -7.43 21.37 11.01
C SER A 120 -7.19 20.64 12.32
N VAL A 121 -5.92 20.49 12.71
CA VAL A 121 -5.51 19.82 13.96
C VAL A 121 -4.45 20.63 14.70
N THR A 122 -4.39 20.44 16.01
CA THR A 122 -3.28 20.85 16.88
C THR A 122 -2.57 19.63 17.45
N ILE A 123 -1.41 19.83 18.08
CA ILE A 123 -0.78 18.80 18.92
C ILE A 123 -1.81 18.28 19.93
N GLY A 124 -1.87 16.96 20.08
CA GLY A 124 -2.81 16.28 20.98
C GLY A 124 -4.22 16.07 20.40
N SER A 125 -4.54 16.62 19.23
CA SER A 125 -5.84 16.41 18.57
C SER A 125 -6.09 14.93 18.30
N VAL A 126 -7.34 14.50 18.51
CA VAL A 126 -7.85 13.18 18.13
C VAL A 126 -8.93 13.38 17.06
N PHE A 127 -8.84 12.64 15.97
CA PHE A 127 -9.75 12.75 14.84
C PHE A 127 -9.91 11.38 14.15
N GLU A 128 -10.80 11.30 13.16
CA GLU A 128 -10.95 10.10 12.33
C GLU A 128 -10.58 10.38 10.88
N VAL A 129 -10.04 9.38 10.21
CA VAL A 129 -9.92 9.35 8.75
C VAL A 129 -10.98 8.40 8.21
N ALA A 130 -11.93 8.93 7.45
CA ALA A 130 -12.92 8.15 6.73
C ALA A 130 -12.36 7.70 5.39
N VAL A 131 -12.18 6.40 5.21
CA VAL A 131 -11.79 5.76 3.94
C VAL A 131 -13.05 5.22 3.27
N THR A 132 -13.51 5.89 2.23
CA THR A 132 -14.68 5.47 1.45
C THR A 132 -14.24 4.59 0.31
N VAL A 133 -14.74 3.35 0.28
CA VAL A 133 -14.43 2.36 -0.76
C VAL A 133 -15.63 2.24 -1.68
N ALA A 134 -15.63 3.00 -2.78
CA ALA A 134 -16.69 2.97 -3.77
C ALA A 134 -16.54 1.78 -4.71
N ILE A 135 -17.49 0.85 -4.65
CA ILE A 135 -17.52 -0.39 -5.43
C ILE A 135 -18.43 -0.18 -6.64
N LYS A 136 -17.93 -0.54 -7.83
CA LYS A 136 -18.67 -0.43 -9.08
C LYS A 136 -19.99 -1.22 -9.00
N PRO A 137 -21.14 -0.66 -9.45
CA PRO A 137 -22.40 -1.39 -9.48
C PRO A 137 -22.31 -2.76 -10.17
N GLY A 138 -23.05 -3.75 -9.65
CA GLY A 138 -22.99 -5.14 -10.08
C GLY A 138 -21.79 -5.92 -9.56
N HIS A 139 -21.03 -5.34 -8.62
CA HIS A 139 -19.89 -5.96 -7.96
C HIS A 139 -19.99 -5.79 -6.45
N HIS A 140 -19.31 -6.69 -5.73
CA HIS A 140 -19.05 -6.62 -4.31
C HIS A 140 -17.57 -6.90 -4.03
N VAL A 141 -17.16 -6.63 -2.80
CA VAL A 141 -15.90 -7.11 -2.24
C VAL A 141 -16.19 -7.91 -0.99
N GLN A 142 -15.26 -8.79 -0.60
CA GLN A 142 -15.38 -9.50 0.66
C GLN A 142 -15.22 -8.53 1.83
N SER A 143 -15.83 -8.83 2.98
CA SER A 143 -15.60 -8.04 4.18
C SER A 143 -14.16 -8.21 4.69
N HIS A 144 -13.82 -7.51 5.76
CA HIS A 144 -12.54 -7.69 6.46
C HIS A 144 -12.43 -9.04 7.19
N ARG A 145 -13.54 -9.79 7.30
CA ARG A 145 -13.62 -11.12 7.93
C ARG A 145 -14.51 -12.03 7.08
N PRO A 146 -14.03 -12.46 5.89
CA PRO A 146 -14.75 -13.43 5.09
C PRO A 146 -14.90 -14.76 5.87
N TYR A 147 -16.03 -15.43 5.70
CA TYR A 147 -16.29 -16.70 6.39
C TYR A 147 -15.70 -17.92 5.68
N ILE A 148 -15.36 -17.79 4.40
CA ILE A 148 -14.80 -18.87 3.60
C ILE A 148 -13.28 -18.69 3.52
N PRO A 149 -12.48 -19.70 3.92
CA PRO A 149 -11.03 -19.66 3.76
C PRO A 149 -10.61 -19.44 2.30
N GLY A 150 -9.54 -18.68 2.09
CA GLY A 150 -8.99 -18.39 0.76
C GLY A 150 -9.63 -17.20 0.04
N LEU A 151 -10.74 -16.65 0.57
CA LEU A 151 -11.27 -15.38 0.09
C LEU A 151 -10.38 -14.21 0.56
N ILE A 152 -10.17 -13.24 -0.32
CA ILE A 152 -9.29 -12.09 -0.06
C ILE A 152 -10.07 -11.05 0.75
N PRO A 153 -9.70 -10.76 2.01
CA PRO A 153 -10.39 -9.79 2.83
C PRO A 153 -10.20 -8.37 2.29
N THR A 154 -11.21 -7.51 2.48
CA THR A 154 -11.01 -6.07 2.31
C THR A 154 -10.22 -5.53 3.49
N GLU A 155 -9.07 -4.93 3.21
CA GLU A 155 -8.12 -4.52 4.23
C GLU A 155 -7.47 -3.18 3.91
N VAL A 156 -7.51 -2.26 4.88
CA VAL A 156 -6.78 -0.99 4.84
C VAL A 156 -5.53 -1.11 5.70
N ILE A 157 -4.38 -0.80 5.11
CA ILE A 157 -3.08 -0.77 5.76
C ILE A 157 -2.61 0.69 5.79
N PRO A 158 -2.75 1.40 6.92
CA PRO A 158 -2.27 2.77 7.04
C PRO A 158 -0.75 2.80 6.99
N GLU A 159 -0.18 3.76 6.25
CA GLU A 159 1.25 3.99 6.23
C GLU A 159 1.67 4.79 7.48
N ARG A 160 2.84 4.46 8.04
CA ARG A 160 3.34 5.18 9.21
C ARG A 160 3.61 6.63 8.82
N THR A 161 2.97 7.55 9.55
CA THR A 161 3.15 8.99 9.36
C THR A 161 3.87 9.56 10.58
N GLY A 162 4.99 10.27 10.39
CA GLY A 162 5.67 10.96 11.49
C GLY A 162 4.74 11.97 12.16
N GLY A 163 4.74 12.07 13.49
CA GLY A 163 3.86 13.00 14.20
C GLY A 163 2.39 12.57 14.34
N VAL A 164 1.99 11.42 13.78
CA VAL A 164 0.60 10.94 13.85
C VAL A 164 0.57 9.46 14.20
N THR A 165 -0.15 9.14 15.27
CA THR A 165 -0.48 7.75 15.59
C THR A 165 -1.80 7.39 14.92
N LEU A 166 -1.75 6.48 13.96
CA LEU A 166 -2.94 5.89 13.32
C LEU A 166 -3.30 4.59 14.06
N GLY A 167 -4.55 4.48 14.49
CA GLY A 167 -5.09 3.30 15.15
C GLY A 167 -5.56 2.22 14.17
N LYS A 168 -6.16 1.16 14.71
CA LYS A 168 -6.67 0.04 13.91
C LYS A 168 -7.89 0.48 13.09
N PRO A 169 -7.98 0.14 11.79
CA PRO A 169 -9.17 0.40 10.99
C PRO A 169 -10.43 -0.25 11.58
N VAL A 170 -11.51 0.51 11.62
CA VAL A 170 -12.83 0.09 12.10
C VAL A 170 -13.75 -0.02 10.89
N TYR A 171 -14.13 -1.27 10.56
CA TYR A 171 -14.94 -1.59 9.39
C TYR A 171 -16.43 -1.48 9.70
N PRO A 172 -17.27 -1.13 8.69
CA PRO A 172 -18.71 -1.14 8.86
C PRO A 172 -19.23 -2.58 8.97
N LYS A 173 -20.49 -2.72 9.43
CA LYS A 173 -21.15 -4.03 9.46
C LYS A 173 -21.31 -4.56 8.01
N PRO A 174 -20.85 -5.80 7.72
CA PRO A 174 -21.00 -6.37 6.40
C PRO A 174 -22.44 -6.80 6.12
N ARG A 175 -22.75 -6.98 4.83
CA ARG A 175 -23.93 -7.71 4.40
C ARG A 175 -23.63 -9.19 4.46
N GLU A 176 -24.53 -9.94 5.07
CA GLU A 176 -24.44 -11.38 5.16
C GLU A 176 -25.48 -12.01 4.24
N LYS A 177 -25.05 -12.97 3.42
CA LYS A 177 -25.92 -13.64 2.45
C LYS A 177 -25.58 -15.12 2.39
N MET A 178 -26.57 -15.98 2.19
CA MET A 178 -26.32 -17.38 1.85
C MET A 178 -26.01 -17.50 0.37
N ASP A 179 -24.85 -18.06 0.02
CA ASP A 179 -24.57 -18.42 -1.36
C ASP A 179 -25.30 -19.73 -1.71
N PRO A 180 -26.20 -19.73 -2.70
CA PRO A 180 -27.00 -20.90 -3.02
C PRO A 180 -26.19 -22.04 -3.64
N LYS A 181 -25.03 -21.76 -4.27
CA LYS A 181 -24.18 -22.76 -4.90
C LYS A 181 -23.24 -23.41 -3.89
N LEU A 182 -22.61 -22.61 -3.04
CA LEU A 182 -21.70 -23.07 -2.00
C LEU A 182 -22.42 -23.56 -0.75
N LYS A 183 -23.70 -23.17 -0.56
CA LYS A 183 -24.47 -23.39 0.69
C LYS A 183 -23.73 -22.86 1.92
N MET A 184 -22.95 -21.80 1.73
CA MET A 184 -22.16 -21.15 2.77
C MET A 184 -22.59 -19.70 2.91
N LYS A 185 -22.47 -19.18 4.13
CA LYS A 185 -22.70 -17.78 4.41
C LYS A 185 -21.51 -16.97 3.90
N LEU A 186 -21.79 -15.89 3.18
CA LEU A 186 -20.82 -14.89 2.72
C LEU A 186 -20.93 -13.63 3.58
N SER A 187 -19.83 -12.89 3.66
CA SER A 187 -19.70 -11.64 4.40
C SER A 187 -19.09 -10.61 3.46
N GLU A 188 -19.91 -9.68 2.98
CA GLU A 188 -19.58 -8.85 1.81
C GLU A 188 -19.83 -7.37 2.09
N PHE A 189 -19.08 -6.52 1.38
CA PHE A 189 -19.40 -5.12 1.25
C PHE A 189 -19.90 -4.78 -0.15
N HIS A 190 -20.85 -3.86 -0.19
CA HIS A 190 -21.57 -3.43 -1.39
C HIS A 190 -21.68 -1.90 -1.35
N GLY A 191 -21.77 -1.27 -2.52
CA GLY A 191 -21.94 0.18 -2.63
C GLY A 191 -20.69 0.94 -2.18
N GLN A 192 -20.80 1.70 -1.08
CA GLN A 192 -19.72 2.58 -0.60
C GLN A 192 -19.47 2.40 0.92
N PRO A 193 -18.99 1.24 1.37
CA PRO A 193 -18.59 1.08 2.77
C PRO A 193 -17.56 2.14 3.18
N VAL A 194 -17.73 2.70 4.38
CA VAL A 194 -16.81 3.67 4.99
C VAL A 194 -16.06 3.00 6.13
N ILE A 195 -14.74 2.92 6.01
CA ILE A 195 -13.83 2.38 7.02
C ILE A 195 -13.23 3.56 7.78
N ARG A 196 -13.32 3.56 9.11
CA ARG A 196 -12.81 4.65 9.94
C ARG A 196 -11.46 4.28 10.54
N ILE A 197 -10.50 5.19 10.48
CA ILE A 197 -9.20 5.02 11.13
C ILE A 197 -9.09 6.12 12.20
N PRO A 198 -9.10 5.77 13.50
CA PRO A 198 -8.85 6.76 14.54
C PRO A 198 -7.40 7.24 14.46
N ALA A 199 -7.19 8.53 14.65
CA ALA A 199 -5.89 9.18 14.54
C ALA A 199 -5.64 10.12 15.72
N LYS A 200 -4.39 10.23 16.15
CA LYS A 200 -3.95 11.18 17.19
C LYS A 200 -2.68 11.89 16.75
N VAL A 201 -2.67 13.21 16.85
CA VAL A 201 -1.48 14.03 16.60
C VAL A 201 -0.55 13.97 17.83
N GLY A 202 0.68 13.54 17.60
CA GLY A 202 1.74 13.47 18.59
C GLY A 202 2.35 14.83 18.90
N ASP A 203 3.14 14.87 19.97
CA ASP A 203 4.00 16.00 20.34
C ASP A 203 5.24 16.14 19.44
N ASP A 204 5.62 15.05 18.77
CA ASP A 204 6.67 14.97 17.75
C ASP A 204 6.20 15.45 16.36
N ALA A 205 4.95 15.91 16.22
CA ALA A 205 4.44 16.45 14.97
C ALA A 205 5.18 17.72 14.57
N THR A 206 5.79 17.70 13.38
CA THR A 206 6.55 18.82 12.82
C THR A 206 5.98 19.24 11.47
N GLY A 207 6.07 20.54 11.18
CA GLY A 207 5.58 21.13 9.94
C GLY A 207 4.15 21.68 10.00
N THR A 208 3.70 22.23 8.87
CA THR A 208 2.40 22.92 8.75
C THR A 208 1.30 22.05 8.13
N SER A 209 1.61 20.80 7.77
CA SER A 209 0.68 19.87 7.14
C SER A 209 1.04 18.42 7.46
N LEU A 210 0.03 17.58 7.68
CA LEU A 210 0.19 16.15 7.88
C LEU A 210 -0.18 15.41 6.59
N LYS A 211 0.72 14.56 6.10
CA LYS A 211 0.46 13.69 4.94
C LYS A 211 0.12 12.29 5.42
N LEU A 212 -1.14 11.90 5.27
CA LEU A 212 -1.60 10.55 5.59
C LEU A 212 -1.68 9.72 4.30
N ALA A 213 -1.14 8.52 4.34
CA ALA A 213 -1.14 7.58 3.23
C ALA A 213 -1.45 6.16 3.71
N GLY A 214 -1.77 5.28 2.77
CA GLY A 214 -2.08 3.88 3.07
C GLY A 214 -2.48 3.12 1.82
N VAL A 215 -2.62 1.80 1.97
CA VAL A 215 -2.98 0.89 0.88
C VAL A 215 -4.28 0.18 1.23
N LEU A 216 -5.20 0.11 0.27
CA LEU A 216 -6.36 -0.79 0.32
C LEU A 216 -6.03 -2.06 -0.49
N THR A 217 -6.21 -3.21 0.13
CA THR A 217 -6.30 -4.50 -0.57
C THR A 217 -7.75 -4.95 -0.58
N ALA A 218 -8.26 -5.31 -1.75
CA ALA A 218 -9.59 -5.85 -1.92
C ALA A 218 -9.65 -6.68 -3.21
N GLN A 219 -10.58 -7.63 -3.26
CA GLN A 219 -10.88 -8.39 -4.45
C GLN A 219 -12.35 -8.16 -4.82
N ALA A 220 -12.58 -7.61 -6.01
CA ALA A 220 -13.92 -7.44 -6.53
C ALA A 220 -14.43 -8.77 -7.12
N CYS A 221 -15.72 -9.05 -6.92
CA CYS A 221 -16.41 -10.18 -7.51
C CYS A 221 -17.73 -9.70 -8.14
N ALA A 222 -18.15 -10.35 -9.23
CA ALA A 222 -19.39 -10.00 -9.92
C ALA A 222 -20.62 -10.57 -9.20
N ASP A 223 -21.63 -9.74 -8.92
CA ASP A 223 -22.82 -10.13 -8.14
C ASP A 223 -23.62 -11.26 -8.77
N GLN A 224 -23.71 -11.27 -10.11
CA GLN A 224 -24.55 -12.24 -10.84
C GLN A 224 -23.94 -13.63 -10.90
N THR A 225 -22.60 -13.71 -10.94
CA THR A 225 -21.89 -14.98 -11.16
C THR A 225 -21.14 -15.47 -9.94
N SER A 226 -20.95 -14.61 -8.94
CA SER A 226 -20.03 -14.78 -7.81
C SER A 226 -18.58 -15.01 -8.25
N ARG A 227 -18.22 -14.66 -9.50
CA ARG A 227 -16.85 -14.80 -10.01
C ARG A 227 -15.99 -13.63 -9.56
N CYS A 228 -14.89 -13.94 -8.89
CA CYS A 228 -13.92 -12.95 -8.45
C CYS A 228 -12.89 -12.63 -9.53
N TYR A 229 -12.54 -11.35 -9.63
CA TYR A 229 -11.49 -10.87 -10.51
C TYR A 229 -10.14 -10.96 -9.79
N PRO A 230 -9.02 -11.19 -10.49
CA PRO A 230 -7.70 -11.10 -9.87
C PRO A 230 -7.51 -9.74 -9.18
N PRO A 231 -6.87 -9.69 -8.00
CA PRO A 231 -6.49 -8.44 -7.35
C PRO A 231 -5.70 -7.54 -8.30
N GLU A 232 -5.94 -6.24 -8.23
CA GLU A 232 -5.21 -5.29 -9.06
C GLU A 232 -3.80 -5.06 -8.51
N THR A 233 -2.88 -5.95 -8.86
CA THR A 233 -1.50 -5.55 -9.12
C THR A 233 -1.40 -5.39 -10.63
N LYS A 234 -1.20 -4.18 -11.16
CA LYS A 234 -1.01 -4.06 -12.62
C LYS A 234 0.22 -4.94 -12.97
N GLY A 235 0.06 -5.85 -13.93
CA GLY A 235 1.14 -6.66 -14.49
C GLY A 235 1.06 -8.16 -14.21
N GLU A 236 0.28 -8.86 -15.02
CA GLU A 236 0.77 -10.07 -15.73
C GLU A 236 1.06 -9.66 -17.18
#